data_AF-A0A1F5S693-F1
#
_entry.id   AF-A0A1F5S693-F1
#
_cell.length_a   1.000
_cell.length_b   1.000
_cell.length_c   1.000
_cell.angle_alpha   90.00
_cell.angle_beta   90.00
_cell.angle_gamma   90.00
#
_symmetry.space_group_name_H-M   'P 1'
#
loop_
_entity.id
_entity.type
_entity.pdbx_description
1 polymer ?
#
loop_
_entity_poly.entity_id
_entity_poly.type
_entity_poly.pdbx_seq_one_letter_code
_entity_poly.pdbx_strand_id
1 'polypeptide(L)'
;MAFASEGFYNKMGREFAEDYLKRRVKNNIPVRGIAPATEMLEKKFIRRNIAHLRTAKSINSRQYNFPIEVNIYANKAAFMSFRDELGLIIESDEINKMMRMIFEYMWKSL
;
A
#
# COMPACT_ATOMS: atom_id res chain seq x y z
N MET A 1 6.17 4.17 0.41
CA MET A 1 6.15 2.77 -0.10
C MET A 1 5.00 2.06 0.58
N ALA A 2 4.41 1.04 -0.04
CA ALA A 2 3.23 0.38 0.50
C ALA A 2 3.20 -1.12 0.20
N PHE A 3 2.82 -1.93 1.18
CA PHE A 3 2.27 -3.26 0.96
C PHE A 3 0.76 -3.13 0.98
N ALA A 4 0.13 -3.11 -0.19
CA ALA A 4 -1.28 -2.81 -0.32
C ALA A 4 -2.14 -4.05 -0.06
N SER A 5 -3.25 -3.87 0.64
CA SER A 5 -4.25 -4.92 0.86
C SER A 5 -5.59 -4.55 0.24
N GLU A 6 -6.44 -5.55 0.06
CA GLU A 6 -7.84 -5.33 -0.33
C GLU A 6 -8.66 -4.61 0.74
N GLY A 7 -8.21 -4.69 2.00
CA GLY A 7 -8.94 -4.17 3.16
C GLY A 7 -9.28 -2.69 3.05
N PHE A 8 -8.38 -1.87 2.49
CA PHE A 8 -8.62 -0.44 2.33
C PHE A 8 -9.86 -0.15 1.47
N TYR A 9 -9.94 -0.75 0.28
CA TYR A 9 -11.07 -0.52 -0.63
C TYR A 9 -12.37 -1.13 -0.07
N ASN A 10 -12.28 -2.29 0.57
CA ASN A 10 -13.44 -2.98 1.14
C ASN A 10 -14.02 -2.23 2.33
N LYS A 11 -13.18 -1.65 3.20
CA LYS A 11 -13.61 -1.04 4.46
C LYS A 11 -13.96 0.44 4.33
N MET A 12 -13.17 1.20 3.57
CA MET A 12 -13.36 2.66 3.49
C MET A 12 -14.44 3.08 2.49
N GLY A 13 -14.82 2.17 1.58
CA GLY A 13 -15.79 2.47 0.52
C GLY A 13 -15.22 3.31 -0.62
N ARG A 14 -16.01 3.40 -1.69
CA ARG A 14 -15.57 3.99 -2.97
C ARG A 14 -15.30 5.49 -2.88
N GLU A 15 -16.22 6.23 -2.28
CA GLU A 15 -16.18 7.69 -2.21
C GLU A 15 -14.91 8.16 -1.48
N PHE A 16 -14.67 7.61 -0.28
CA PHE A 16 -13.47 7.91 0.48
C PHE A 16 -12.20 7.54 -0.29
N ALA A 17 -12.16 6.36 -0.92
CA ALA A 17 -10.98 5.92 -1.66
C ALA A 17 -10.67 6.85 -2.85
N GLU A 18 -11.68 7.27 -3.61
CA GLU A 18 -11.51 8.18 -4.74
C GLU A 18 -11.06 9.57 -4.29
N ASP A 19 -11.66 10.10 -3.23
CA ASP A 19 -11.31 11.39 -2.65
C ASP A 19 -9.89 11.40 -2.05
N TYR A 20 -9.50 10.36 -1.31
CA TYR A 20 -8.13 10.16 -0.84
C TYR A 20 -7.12 10.16 -1.99
N LEU A 21 -7.40 9.43 -3.08
CA LEU A 21 -6.51 9.36 -4.23
C LEU A 21 -6.40 10.71 -4.94
N LYS A 22 -7.51 11.44 -5.12
CA LYS A 22 -7.51 12.80 -5.67
C LYS A 22 -6.64 13.74 -4.85
N ARG A 23 -6.81 13.74 -3.52
CA ARG A 23 -5.97 14.54 -2.62
C ARG A 23 -4.49 14.18 -2.76
N ARG A 24 -4.15 12.89 -2.77
CA ARG A 24 -2.75 12.45 -2.87
C ARG A 24 -2.09 12.89 -4.18
N VAL A 25 -2.81 12.76 -5.29
CA VAL A 25 -2.34 13.20 -6.61
C VAL A 25 -2.17 14.72 -6.65
N LYS A 26 -3.16 15.48 -6.14
CA LYS A 26 -3.08 16.95 -6.05
C LYS A 26 -1.86 17.43 -5.26
N ASN A 27 -1.47 16.68 -4.22
CA ASN A 27 -0.29 16.98 -3.42
C ASN A 27 1.03 16.42 -4.00
N ASN A 28 1.02 15.87 -5.21
CA ASN A 28 2.19 15.28 -5.88
C ASN A 28 2.95 14.26 -5.02
N ILE A 29 2.22 13.39 -4.31
CA ILE A 29 2.83 12.38 -3.44
C ILE A 29 2.96 11.05 -4.20
N PRO A 30 4.15 10.70 -4.73
CA PRO A 30 4.35 9.45 -5.45
C PRO A 30 4.36 8.25 -4.50
N VAL A 31 3.88 7.10 -4.96
CA VAL A 31 3.87 5.86 -4.17
C VAL A 31 4.47 4.70 -4.95
N ARG A 32 5.38 3.97 -4.34
CA ARG A 32 5.75 2.61 -4.76
C ARG A 32 4.95 1.60 -3.96
N GLY A 33 4.32 0.62 -4.61
CA GLY A 33 3.43 -0.33 -3.96
C GLY A 33 3.61 -1.77 -4.42
N ILE A 34 3.63 -2.73 -3.49
CA ILE A 34 3.51 -4.15 -3.81
C ILE A 34 2.10 -4.57 -3.43
N ALA A 35 1.39 -5.24 -4.34
CA ALA A 35 0.01 -5.67 -4.12
C ALA A 35 -0.15 -7.15 -4.53
N PRO A 36 -0.92 -7.97 -3.80
CA PRO A 36 -1.33 -9.27 -4.28
C PRO A 36 -2.04 -9.14 -5.63
N ALA A 37 -1.76 -10.06 -6.56
CA ALA A 37 -2.38 -10.15 -7.88
C ALA A 37 -3.83 -10.65 -7.79
N THR A 38 -4.69 -9.95 -7.05
CA THR A 38 -6.13 -10.20 -7.02
C THR A 38 -6.81 -9.35 -8.09
N GLU A 39 -7.98 -9.78 -8.56
CA GLU A 39 -8.71 -9.04 -9.59
C GLU A 39 -8.99 -7.59 -9.16
N MET A 40 -9.35 -7.38 -7.89
CA MET A 40 -9.63 -6.05 -7.37
C MET A 40 -8.40 -5.15 -7.37
N LEU A 41 -7.26 -5.62 -6.87
CA LEU A 41 -6.04 -4.81 -6.79
C LEU A 41 -5.43 -4.59 -8.18
N GLU A 42 -5.50 -5.57 -9.07
CA GLU A 42 -5.11 -5.37 -10.48
C GLU A 42 -5.91 -4.22 -11.11
N LYS A 43 -7.24 -4.24 -10.96
CA LYS A 43 -8.13 -3.25 -11.58
C LYS A 43 -8.06 -1.87 -10.93
N LYS A 44 -8.02 -1.80 -9.60
CA LYS A 44 -8.14 -0.55 -8.82
C LYS A 44 -6.78 0.06 -8.46
N PHE A 45 -5.76 -0.77 -8.31
CA PHE A 45 -4.45 -0.36 -7.80
C PHE A 45 -3.39 -0.30 -8.91
N ILE A 46 -3.22 -1.36 -9.71
CA ILE A 46 -2.11 -1.51 -10.68
C ILE A 46 -2.41 -0.82 -12.00
N ARG A 47 -3.57 -1.09 -12.63
CA ARG A 47 -3.93 -0.47 -13.93
C ARG A 47 -4.04 1.06 -13.89
N ARG A 48 -4.10 1.65 -12.70
CA ARG A 48 -4.21 3.10 -12.48
C ARG A 48 -2.92 3.75 -11.98
N ASN A 49 -1.79 3.04 -12.11
CA ASN A 49 -0.48 3.48 -11.65
C ASN A 49 -0.15 4.92 -12.07
N ILE A 50 -0.16 5.22 -13.37
CA ILE A 50 0.18 6.54 -13.91
C ILE A 50 -0.80 7.61 -13.39
N ALA A 51 -2.11 7.35 -13.51
CA ALA A 51 -3.16 8.28 -13.09
C ALA A 51 -3.11 8.61 -11.59
N HIS A 52 -2.60 7.69 -10.78
CA HIS A 52 -2.50 7.86 -9.33
C HIS A 52 -1.08 8.17 -8.85
N LEU A 53 -0.16 8.63 -9.72
CA LEU A 53 1.24 8.89 -9.38
C LEU A 53 1.85 7.73 -8.59
N ARG A 54 1.73 6.52 -9.13
CA ARG A 54 2.12 5.28 -8.46
C ARG A 54 2.89 4.38 -9.41
N THR A 55 3.86 3.67 -8.85
CA THR A 55 4.50 2.51 -9.48
C THR A 55 4.19 1.29 -8.62
N ALA A 56 3.40 0.36 -9.13
CA ALA A 56 3.06 -0.86 -8.41
C ALA A 56 3.48 -2.13 -9.14
N LYS A 57 3.95 -3.12 -8.38
CA LYS A 57 4.21 -4.49 -8.83
C LYS A 57 3.24 -5.45 -8.16
N SER A 58 2.85 -6.49 -8.88
CA SER A 58 2.03 -7.57 -8.32
C SER A 58 2.88 -8.72 -7.77
N ILE A 59 2.35 -9.42 -6.78
CA ILE A 59 2.91 -10.67 -6.24
C ILE A 59 1.85 -11.78 -6.28
N ASN A 60 2.25 -13.04 -6.36
CA ASN A 60 1.33 -14.18 -6.41
C ASN A 60 0.35 -14.17 -5.22
N SER A 61 -0.92 -13.90 -5.49
CA SER A 61 -1.98 -13.77 -4.49
C SER A 61 -2.39 -15.08 -3.84
N ARG A 62 -2.10 -16.24 -4.45
CA ARG A 62 -2.38 -17.55 -3.83
C ARG A 62 -1.42 -17.86 -2.70
N GLN A 63 -0.17 -17.39 -2.80
CA GLN A 63 0.85 -17.59 -1.78
C GLN A 63 0.93 -16.40 -0.81
N TYR A 64 0.74 -15.18 -1.32
CA TYR A 64 0.96 -13.94 -0.59
C TYR A 64 -0.26 -13.03 -0.70
N ASN A 65 -1.30 -13.34 0.06
CA ASN A 65 -2.46 -12.46 0.23
C ASN A 65 -2.31 -11.64 1.51
N PHE A 66 -1.89 -10.37 1.38
CA PHE A 66 -1.55 -9.54 2.54
C PHE A 66 -2.79 -9.27 3.43
N PRO A 67 -2.77 -9.69 4.71
CA PRO A 67 -3.92 -9.52 5.60
C PRO A 67 -4.05 -8.10 6.16
N ILE A 68 -2.97 -7.32 6.12
CA ILE A 68 -2.90 -5.93 6.57
C ILE A 68 -2.24 -5.07 5.49
N GLU A 69 -2.54 -3.78 5.52
CA GLU A 69 -1.80 -2.80 4.72
C GLU A 69 -0.65 -2.20 5.54
N VAL A 70 0.51 -2.06 4.92
CA VAL A 70 1.67 -1.42 5.56
C VAL A 70 2.15 -0.26 4.71
N ASN A 71 2.16 0.94 5.28
CA ASN A 71 2.60 2.17 4.62
C ASN A 71 3.88 2.70 5.27
N ILE A 72 4.92 2.88 4.47
CA ILE A 72 6.26 3.32 4.91
C ILE A 72 6.53 4.71 4.32
N TYR A 73 6.68 5.71 5.17
CA TYR A 73 6.83 7.12 4.79
C TYR A 73 7.61 7.89 5.87
N ALA A 74 8.38 8.92 5.48
CA ALA A 74 9.25 9.66 6.40
C ALA A 74 10.03 8.70 7.33
N ASN A 75 10.01 8.95 8.64
CA ASN A 75 10.52 8.09 9.72
C ASN A 75 9.46 7.17 10.35
N LYS A 76 8.36 6.90 9.63
CA LYS A 76 7.18 6.19 10.15
C LYS A 76 6.85 4.92 9.36
N ALA A 77 6.34 3.93 10.07
CA ALA A 77 5.70 2.75 9.48
C ALA A 77 4.30 2.62 10.07
N ALA A 78 3.29 2.65 9.20
CA ALA A 78 1.89 2.47 9.56
C ALA A 78 1.44 1.05 9.18
N PHE A 79 0.79 0.37 10.12
CA PHE A 79 0.22 -0.96 9.96
C PHE A 79 -1.28 -0.85 10.16
N MET A 80 -2.06 -1.24 9.15
CA MET A 80 -3.50 -1.08 9.12
C MET A 80 -4.17 -2.45 8.95
N SER A 81 -4.79 -2.95 10.03
CA SER A 81 -5.69 -4.10 9.97
C SER A 81 -7.12 -3.61 9.81
N PHE A 82 -7.62 -3.64 8.57
CA PHE A 82 -9.01 -3.22 8.28
C PHE A 82 -10.05 -4.21 8.80
N ARG A 83 -9.68 -5.49 8.98
CA ARG A 83 -10.54 -6.51 9.56
C ARG A 83 -10.77 -6.25 11.05
N ASP A 84 -9.69 -5.94 11.76
CA ASP A 84 -9.72 -5.74 13.21
C ASP A 84 -9.99 -4.28 13.61
N GLU A 85 -10.18 -3.40 12.61
CA GLU A 85 -10.33 -1.94 12.78
C GLU A 85 -9.19 -1.30 13.59
N LEU A 86 -7.98 -1.86 13.45
CA LEU A 86 -6.80 -1.46 14.19
C LEU A 86 -5.79 -0.76 13.29
N GLY A 87 -5.29 0.37 13.74
CA GLY A 87 -4.16 1.09 13.14
C GLY A 87 -3.04 1.29 14.15
N LEU A 88 -1.82 0.97 13.75
CA LEU A 88 -0.61 1.24 14.53
C LEU A 88 0.35 2.06 13.68
N ILE A 89 0.78 3.21 14.18
CA ILE A 89 1.83 4.01 13.54
C ILE A 89 3.02 4.05 14.49
N ILE A 90 4.16 3.58 14.00
CA ILE A 90 5.42 3.60 14.73
C ILE A 90 6.30 4.68 14.13
N GLU A 91 6.69 5.66 14.94
CA GLU A 91 7.69 6.67 14.59
C GLU A 91 9.05 6.27 15.18
N SER A 92 9.95 5.80 14.31
CA SER A 92 11.28 5.31 14.68
C SER A 92 12.13 5.15 13.43
N ASP A 93 13.31 5.79 13.41
CA ASP A 93 14.21 5.74 12.26
C ASP A 93 14.72 4.31 11.99
N GLU A 94 15.07 3.55 13.03
CA GLU A 94 15.58 2.19 12.88
C GLU A 94 14.50 1.21 12.39
N ILE A 95 13.29 1.28 12.95
CA ILE A 95 12.17 0.44 12.47
C ILE A 95 11.81 0.84 11.04
N ASN A 96 11.75 2.13 10.72
CA ASN A 96 11.48 2.60 9.37
C ASN A 96 12.55 2.07 8.40
N LYS A 97 13.84 2.19 8.74
CA LYS A 97 14.95 1.70 7.92
C LYS A 97 14.84 0.20 7.63
N MET A 98 14.55 -0.61 8.65
CA MET A 98 14.34 -2.05 8.47
C MET A 98 13.15 -2.35 7.54
N MET A 99 12.01 -1.67 7.74
CA MET A 99 10.84 -1.85 6.88
C MET A 99 11.11 -1.44 5.42
N ARG A 100 11.91 -0.39 5.20
CA ARG A 100 12.37 -0.03 3.85
C ARG A 100 13.23 -1.11 3.23
N MET A 101 14.15 -1.71 3.99
CA MET A 101 14.99 -2.81 3.51
C MET A 101 14.16 -4.02 3.09
N ILE A 102 13.16 -4.40 3.90
CA ILE A 102 12.21 -5.49 3.56
C ILE A 102 11.47 -5.16 2.26
N PHE A 103 10.94 -3.95 2.14
CA PHE A 103 10.24 -3.51 0.93
C PHE A 103 11.14 -3.56 -0.31
N GLU A 104 12.36 -3.03 -0.23
CA GLU A 104 13.29 -3.02 -1.37
C GLU A 104 13.75 -4.42 -1.75
N TYR A 105 13.97 -5.31 -0.78
CA TYR A 105 14.30 -6.70 -1.04
C TYR A 105 13.19 -7.38 -1.85
N MET A 106 11.94 -7.30 -1.38
CA MET A 106 10.79 -7.84 -2.08
C MET A 106 10.56 -7.17 -3.43
N TRP A 107 10.76 -5.86 -3.53
CA TRP A 107 10.59 -5.11 -4.77
C TRP A 107 11.55 -5.54 -5.87
N LYS A 108 12.79 -5.89 -5.52
CA LYS A 108 13.83 -6.34 -6.47
C LYS A 108 13.62 -7.77 -6.95
N SER A 109 12.95 -8.61 -6.16
CA SER A 109 12.63 -9.99 -6.53
C SER A 109 11.38 -10.15 -7.41
N LEU A 110 10.64 -9.06 -7.63
CA LEU A 110 9.44 -8.99 -8.49
C LEU A 110 9.77 -8.30 -9.82
#